data_AF-A0A2T0R287-F1
#
_entry.id   AF-A0A2T0R287-F1
#
_cell.length_a   1.000
_cell.length_b   1.000
_cell.length_c   1.000
_cell.angle_alpha   90.00
_cell.angle_beta   90.00
_cell.angle_gamma   90.00
#
_symmetry.space_group_name_H-M   'P 1'
#
loop_
_entity.id
_entity.type
_entity.pdbx_description
1 polymer ?
#
loop_
_entity_poly.entity_id
_entity_poly.type
_entity_poly.pdbx_seq_one_letter_code
_entity_poly.pdbx_strand_id
1 'polypeptide(L)'
;MRRPHHRPTDRDLSAEAHRVLSDLRRDGVARTTLTALTGGPTLLADVLSRTDDLIADQSADIVRRRRYVAGDPVARCGPGDPHRVELLGDHPPVDPEDPYARFLRHPAIAGVATAYCRRDVRIWDMNGLLTLASAPAREDDWGRSVEGAGVEVHLHLTGVDDGVGPLSYVRTSHRRRGRVRGLERTGRRIGDEDLGRVFGTGCTTTLTGAAGTVVFVDPRGLHRRARPTARDRLLLQGRYSPRGGRERAVLLPAEEVPRSALADFALA
;
A
#
# COMPACT_ATOMS: atom_id res chain seq x y z
N MET A 1 -11.71 -18.08 26.61
CA MET A 1 -10.26 -18.32 26.73
C MET A 1 -9.54 -17.55 25.63
N ARG A 2 -8.82 -16.47 25.95
CA ARG A 2 -7.98 -15.76 24.96
C ARG A 2 -6.79 -16.67 24.65
N ARG A 3 -6.66 -17.15 23.40
CA ARG A 3 -5.40 -17.78 22.97
C ARG A 3 -4.29 -16.72 23.11
N PRO A 4 -3.12 -17.06 23.69
CA PRO A 4 -2.00 -16.15 23.65
C PRO A 4 -1.64 -15.97 22.17
N HIS A 5 -1.80 -14.74 21.65
CA HIS A 5 -1.30 -14.41 20.32
C HIS A 5 0.21 -14.59 20.37
N HIS A 6 0.69 -15.73 19.85
CA HIS A 6 2.11 -15.99 19.73
C HIS A 6 2.67 -14.91 18.81
N ARG A 7 3.40 -13.98 19.41
CA ARG A 7 4.02 -12.88 18.69
C ARG A 7 5.16 -13.49 17.89
N PRO A 8 5.12 -13.43 16.54
CA PRO A 8 6.25 -13.88 15.74
C PRO A 8 7.48 -13.10 16.21
N THR A 9 8.42 -13.82 16.79
CA THR A 9 9.73 -13.28 17.09
C THR A 9 10.50 -13.17 15.77
N ASP A 10 11.59 -12.39 15.72
CA ASP A 10 12.45 -12.32 14.52
C ASP A 10 12.81 -13.75 14.04
N ARG A 11 12.94 -14.70 14.97
CA ARG A 11 13.27 -16.11 14.70
C ARG A 11 12.22 -16.89 13.91
N ASP A 12 10.98 -16.43 13.86
CA ASP A 12 9.87 -17.12 13.19
C ASP A 12 9.70 -16.67 11.73
N LEU A 13 10.47 -15.67 11.29
CA LEU A 13 10.44 -15.17 9.91
C LEU A 13 11.22 -16.12 8.97
N SER A 14 10.70 -16.32 7.76
CA SER A 14 11.47 -16.98 6.69
C SER A 14 12.73 -16.18 6.34
N ALA A 15 13.67 -16.80 5.63
CA ALA A 15 14.89 -16.11 5.17
C ALA A 15 14.54 -14.88 4.29
N GLU A 16 13.52 -15.00 3.45
CA GLU A 16 13.06 -13.89 2.60
C GLU A 16 12.42 -12.77 3.43
N ALA A 17 11.59 -13.11 4.43
CA ALA A 17 11.01 -12.12 5.33
C ALA A 17 12.09 -11.37 6.13
N HIS A 18 13.16 -12.05 6.56
CA HIS A 18 14.32 -11.41 7.18
C HIS A 18 15.04 -10.44 6.24
N ARG A 19 15.25 -10.83 4.97
CA ARG A 19 15.85 -9.96 3.95
C ARG A 19 15.01 -8.70 3.74
N VAL A 20 13.70 -8.87 3.54
CA VAL A 20 12.74 -7.77 3.38
C VAL A 20 12.75 -6.84 4.59
N LEU A 21 12.75 -7.39 5.81
CA LEU A 21 12.82 -6.60 7.03
C LEU A 21 14.13 -5.80 7.15
N SER A 22 15.26 -6.41 6.77
CA SER A 22 16.56 -5.75 6.75
C SER A 22 16.58 -4.57 5.77
N ASP A 23 16.08 -4.78 4.55
CA ASP A 23 15.98 -3.75 3.53
C ASP A 23 15.03 -2.63 3.96
N LEU A 24 13.86 -2.96 4.53
CA LEU A 24 12.89 -1.99 5.02
C LEU A 24 13.47 -1.14 6.16
N ARG A 25 14.24 -1.74 7.09
CA ARG A 25 14.93 -0.99 8.16
C ARG A 25 16.04 -0.10 7.59
N ARG A 26 16.80 -0.62 6.61
CA ARG A 26 17.91 0.10 5.99
C ARG A 26 17.41 1.29 5.20
N ASP A 27 16.56 1.03 4.22
CA ASP A 27 16.20 1.96 3.15
C ASP A 27 14.84 2.62 3.37
N GLY A 28 13.97 2.04 4.20
CA GLY A 28 12.61 2.52 4.43
C GLY A 28 11.61 1.98 3.42
N VAL A 29 12.09 1.15 2.50
CA VAL A 29 11.30 0.46 1.50
C VAL A 29 11.94 -0.89 1.19
N ALA A 30 11.13 -1.89 0.86
CA ALA A 30 11.62 -3.21 0.44
C ALA A 30 10.68 -3.81 -0.60
N ARG A 31 11.24 -4.55 -1.56
CA ARG A 31 10.50 -5.25 -2.62
C ARG A 31 10.81 -6.74 -2.57
N THR A 32 9.80 -7.57 -2.81
CA THR A 32 9.86 -9.04 -2.94
C THR A 32 8.72 -9.53 -3.85
N THR A 33 8.49 -10.84 -3.91
CA THR A 33 7.31 -11.45 -4.52
C THR A 33 6.51 -12.20 -3.47
N LEU A 34 5.20 -12.34 -3.70
CA LEU A 34 4.32 -13.05 -2.79
C LEU A 34 4.74 -14.52 -2.63
N THR A 35 5.13 -15.16 -3.74
CA THR A 35 5.61 -16.54 -3.73
C THR A 35 6.90 -16.70 -2.92
N ALA A 36 7.83 -15.75 -2.99
CA ALA A 36 9.07 -15.81 -2.21
C ALA A 36 8.80 -15.67 -0.69
N LEU A 37 7.81 -14.88 -0.29
CA LEU A 37 7.43 -14.73 1.11
C LEU A 37 6.64 -15.90 1.67
N THR A 38 5.71 -16.45 0.88
CA THR A 38 4.68 -17.39 1.36
C THR A 38 4.94 -18.83 0.95
N GLY A 39 5.85 -19.06 0.00
CA GLY A 39 6.19 -20.39 -0.50
C GLY A 39 5.22 -20.97 -1.52
N GLY A 40 4.17 -20.24 -1.93
CA GLY A 40 3.18 -20.74 -2.90
C GLY A 40 2.40 -19.65 -3.63
N PRO A 41 1.76 -19.99 -4.77
CA PRO A 41 1.04 -19.01 -5.59
C PRO A 41 -0.45 -18.86 -5.23
N THR A 42 -1.02 -19.75 -4.41
CA THR A 42 -2.47 -19.83 -4.15
C THR A 42 -3.06 -18.52 -3.63
N LEU A 43 -2.35 -17.87 -2.71
CA LEU A 43 -2.80 -16.58 -2.15
C LEU A 43 -2.89 -15.48 -3.23
N LEU A 44 -2.02 -15.48 -4.25
CA LEU A 44 -2.12 -14.53 -5.35
C LEU A 44 -3.36 -14.80 -6.20
N ALA A 45 -3.63 -16.07 -6.51
CA ALA A 45 -4.77 -16.47 -7.32
C ALA A 45 -6.10 -16.07 -6.66
N ASP A 46 -6.24 -16.30 -5.35
CA ASP A 46 -7.43 -15.91 -4.58
C ASP A 46 -7.65 -14.40 -4.61
N VAL A 47 -6.58 -13.62 -4.42
CA VAL A 47 -6.64 -12.15 -4.46
C VAL A 47 -6.99 -11.64 -5.85
N LEU A 48 -6.40 -12.21 -6.91
CA LEU A 48 -6.72 -11.84 -8.29
C LEU A 48 -8.18 -12.13 -8.63
N SER A 49 -8.67 -13.34 -8.32
CA SER A 49 -10.07 -13.70 -8.53
C SER A 49 -11.01 -12.74 -7.81
N ARG A 50 -10.73 -12.42 -6.55
CA ARG A 50 -11.53 -11.45 -5.78
C ARG A 50 -11.52 -10.06 -6.42
N THR A 51 -10.37 -9.67 -6.99
CA THR A 51 -10.23 -8.37 -7.65
C THR A 51 -11.06 -8.31 -8.93
N ASP A 52 -11.08 -9.39 -9.71
CA ASP A 52 -11.89 -9.48 -10.93
C ASP A 52 -13.39 -9.34 -10.62
N ASP A 53 -13.86 -9.99 -9.56
CA ASP A 53 -15.25 -9.84 -9.07
C ASP A 53 -15.56 -8.38 -8.71
N LEU A 54 -14.67 -7.72 -7.95
CA LEU A 54 -14.84 -6.32 -7.57
C LEU A 54 -14.83 -5.36 -8.78
N ILE A 55 -14.00 -5.63 -9.78
CA ILE A 55 -13.98 -4.85 -11.02
C ILE A 55 -15.28 -5.03 -11.80
N ALA A 56 -15.81 -6.26 -11.86
CA ALA A 56 -17.08 -6.54 -12.49
C ALA A 56 -18.23 -5.79 -11.80
N ASP A 57 -18.27 -5.83 -10.46
CA ASP A 57 -19.26 -5.12 -9.63
C ASP A 57 -19.20 -3.60 -9.83
N GLN A 58 -18.01 -3.05 -10.02
CA GLN A 58 -17.80 -1.60 -10.21
C GLN A 58 -17.74 -1.16 -11.68
N SER A 59 -18.02 -2.06 -12.63
CA SER A 59 -17.82 -1.83 -14.08
C SER A 59 -18.49 -0.54 -14.58
N ALA A 60 -19.72 -0.25 -14.15
CA ALA A 60 -20.44 0.96 -14.56
C ALA A 60 -19.75 2.26 -14.09
N ASP A 61 -19.21 2.27 -12.87
CA ASP A 61 -18.47 3.41 -12.31
C ASP A 61 -17.11 3.57 -13.00
N ILE A 62 -16.39 2.47 -13.23
CA ILE A 62 -15.12 2.46 -13.96
C ILE A 62 -15.31 3.05 -15.36
N VAL A 63 -16.35 2.62 -16.10
CA VAL A 63 -16.66 3.16 -17.43
C VAL A 63 -16.98 4.66 -17.36
N ARG A 64 -17.77 5.09 -16.38
CA ARG A 64 -18.09 6.51 -16.18
C ARG A 64 -16.84 7.35 -15.92
N ARG A 65 -15.97 6.91 -15.01
CA ARG A 65 -14.70 7.60 -14.70
C ARG A 65 -13.75 7.62 -15.89
N ARG A 66 -13.64 6.52 -16.64
CA ARG A 66 -12.86 6.49 -17.90
C ARG A 66 -13.30 7.57 -18.88
N ARG A 67 -14.61 7.74 -19.10
CA ARG A 67 -15.14 8.80 -19.97
C ARG A 67 -14.78 10.19 -19.44
N TYR A 68 -14.90 10.40 -18.13
CA TYR A 68 -14.53 11.67 -17.49
C TYR A 68 -13.05 12.01 -17.67
N VAL A 69 -12.13 11.07 -17.36
CA VAL A 69 -10.69 11.32 -17.51
C VAL A 69 -10.24 11.45 -18.97
N ALA A 70 -11.03 10.93 -19.91
CA ALA A 70 -10.84 11.14 -21.34
C ALA A 70 -11.37 12.49 -21.85
N GLY A 71 -11.96 13.32 -20.98
CA GLY A 71 -12.46 14.65 -21.34
C GLY A 71 -13.86 14.66 -21.96
N ASP A 72 -14.66 13.61 -21.77
CA ASP A 72 -16.06 13.60 -22.22
C ASP A 72 -16.87 14.73 -21.52
N PRO A 73 -17.44 15.70 -22.28
CA PRO A 73 -18.07 16.88 -21.71
C PRO A 73 -19.35 16.58 -20.92
N VAL A 74 -19.99 15.43 -21.14
CA VAL A 74 -21.20 15.01 -20.41
C VAL A 74 -20.90 14.08 -19.25
N ALA A 75 -19.69 13.51 -19.19
CA ALA A 75 -19.29 12.70 -18.05
C ALA A 75 -19.14 13.56 -16.79
N ARG A 76 -19.54 12.99 -15.66
CA ARG A 76 -19.40 13.59 -14.33
C ARG A 76 -18.76 12.56 -13.42
N CYS A 77 -17.81 13.01 -12.61
CA CYS A 77 -17.24 12.22 -11.52
C CYS A 77 -17.64 12.86 -10.19
N GLY A 78 -17.92 12.03 -9.20
CA GLY A 78 -18.15 12.48 -7.84
C GLY A 78 -16.89 13.09 -7.21
N PRO A 79 -16.96 13.51 -5.93
CA PRO A 79 -15.79 13.99 -5.20
C PRO A 79 -14.69 12.92 -5.14
N GLY A 80 -13.42 13.35 -5.08
CA GLY A 80 -12.25 12.47 -5.01
C GLY A 80 -11.35 12.55 -6.25
N ASP A 81 -10.33 11.69 -6.32
CA ASP A 81 -9.45 11.60 -7.48
C ASP A 81 -10.19 10.87 -8.63
N PRO A 82 -10.49 11.53 -9.76
CA PRO A 82 -11.27 10.93 -10.84
C PRO A 82 -10.55 9.77 -11.54
N HIS A 83 -9.24 9.63 -11.33
CA HIS A 83 -8.45 8.53 -11.88
C HIS A 83 -8.38 7.32 -10.94
N ARG A 84 -8.84 7.45 -9.70
CA ARG A 84 -8.75 6.36 -8.72
C ARG A 84 -10.12 5.77 -8.44
N VAL A 85 -10.15 4.45 -8.38
CA VAL A 85 -11.31 3.66 -7.99
C VAL A 85 -10.90 2.79 -6.81
N GLU A 86 -11.62 2.96 -5.70
CA GLU A 86 -11.47 2.17 -4.48
C GLU A 86 -12.46 1.01 -4.54
N LEU A 87 -11.95 -0.19 -4.76
CA LEU A 87 -12.75 -1.37 -5.06
C LEU A 87 -13.63 -1.83 -3.88
N LEU A 88 -13.26 -1.48 -2.66
CA LEU A 88 -14.07 -1.72 -1.46
C LEU A 88 -14.82 -0.47 -0.95
N GLY A 89 -14.75 0.65 -1.69
CA GLY A 89 -15.31 1.94 -1.29
C GLY A 89 -14.55 2.64 -0.15
N ASP A 90 -15.09 3.76 0.32
CA ASP A 90 -14.45 4.66 1.31
C ASP A 90 -14.37 4.04 2.73
N HIS A 91 -15.24 3.08 3.01
CA HIS A 91 -15.31 2.35 4.28
C HIS A 91 -15.30 0.84 4.02
N PRO A 92 -14.12 0.26 3.76
CA PRO A 92 -14.03 -1.15 3.39
C PRO A 92 -14.64 -2.07 4.46
N PRO A 93 -15.60 -2.93 4.09
CA PRO A 93 -16.12 -3.95 4.99
C PRO A 93 -15.05 -5.03 5.21
N VAL A 94 -14.91 -5.48 6.44
CA VAL A 94 -13.93 -6.47 6.84
C VAL A 94 -14.62 -7.79 7.14
N ASP A 95 -14.28 -8.76 6.31
CA ASP A 95 -14.44 -10.19 6.57
C ASP A 95 -13.04 -10.83 6.65
N PRO A 96 -12.66 -11.49 7.77
CA PRO A 96 -11.38 -12.20 7.92
C PRO A 96 -11.12 -13.26 6.85
N GLU A 97 -12.18 -13.77 6.23
CA GLU A 97 -12.16 -14.76 5.16
C GLU A 97 -12.13 -14.12 3.77
N ASP A 98 -12.25 -12.80 3.62
CA ASP A 98 -12.03 -12.14 2.31
C ASP A 98 -10.56 -12.32 1.86
N PRO A 99 -10.28 -12.62 0.58
CA PRO A 99 -8.91 -12.81 0.10
C PRO A 99 -7.94 -11.64 0.37
N TYR A 100 -8.40 -10.38 0.34
CA TYR A 100 -7.56 -9.24 0.71
C TYR A 100 -7.20 -9.27 2.20
N ALA A 101 -8.16 -9.62 3.04
CA ALA A 101 -7.96 -9.77 4.48
C ALA A 101 -7.02 -10.93 4.79
N ARG A 102 -7.18 -12.09 4.13
CA ARG A 102 -6.27 -13.23 4.27
C ARG A 102 -4.85 -12.89 3.84
N PHE A 103 -4.67 -12.10 2.77
CA PHE A 103 -3.36 -11.61 2.36
C PHE A 103 -2.69 -10.80 3.48
N LEU A 104 -3.38 -9.79 4.04
CA LEU A 104 -2.81 -8.97 5.11
C LEU A 104 -2.67 -9.74 6.44
N ARG A 105 -3.47 -10.77 6.68
CA ARG A 105 -3.33 -11.61 7.88
C ARG A 105 -2.28 -12.70 7.75
N HIS A 106 -1.76 -12.93 6.53
CA HIS A 106 -0.80 -14.01 6.30
C HIS A 106 0.43 -13.83 7.20
N PRO A 107 0.88 -14.87 7.95
CA PRO A 107 1.96 -14.74 8.92
C PRO A 107 3.26 -14.17 8.36
N ALA A 108 3.63 -14.54 7.13
CA ALA A 108 4.82 -14.00 6.47
C ALA A 108 4.74 -12.49 6.17
N ILE A 109 3.54 -11.94 5.94
CA ILE A 109 3.33 -10.53 5.62
C ILE A 109 3.17 -9.72 6.91
N ALA A 110 2.25 -10.13 7.78
CA ALA A 110 2.03 -9.49 9.08
C ALA A 110 3.26 -9.59 9.99
N GLY A 111 4.05 -10.66 9.86
CA GLY A 111 5.31 -10.87 10.58
C GLY A 111 6.34 -9.79 10.27
N VAL A 112 6.52 -9.42 9.00
CA VAL A 112 7.43 -8.32 8.61
C VAL A 112 6.99 -7.00 9.26
N ALA A 113 5.70 -6.66 9.20
CA ALA A 113 5.18 -5.43 9.82
C ALA A 113 5.35 -5.43 11.35
N THR A 114 5.04 -6.55 12.01
CA THR A 114 5.19 -6.71 13.47
C THR A 114 6.65 -6.57 13.89
N ALA A 115 7.57 -7.23 13.19
CA ALA A 115 9.01 -7.17 13.46
C ALA A 115 9.60 -5.78 13.15
N TYR A 116 9.08 -5.09 12.14
CA TYR A 116 9.47 -3.72 11.82
C TYR A 116 9.03 -2.74 12.92
N CYS A 117 7.75 -2.79 13.31
CA CYS A 117 7.19 -1.91 14.33
C CYS A 117 7.67 -2.25 15.75
N ARG A 118 8.27 -3.43 15.94
CA ARG A 118 8.71 -3.99 17.24
C ARG A 118 7.59 -4.03 18.27
N ARG A 119 6.34 -4.23 17.81
CA ARG A 119 5.13 -4.41 18.61
C ARG A 119 4.03 -4.98 17.74
N ASP A 120 3.01 -5.51 18.38
CA ASP A 120 1.80 -5.96 17.70
C ASP A 120 1.21 -4.85 16.84
N VAL A 121 0.76 -5.22 15.66
CA VAL A 121 0.10 -4.34 14.71
C VAL A 121 -1.36 -4.73 14.53
N ARG A 122 -2.14 -3.80 13.99
CA ARG A 122 -3.47 -4.05 13.44
C ARG A 122 -3.50 -3.56 12.00
N ILE A 123 -4.29 -4.23 11.16
CA ILE A 123 -4.65 -3.75 9.83
C ILE A 123 -5.55 -2.54 10.03
N TRP A 124 -5.09 -1.38 9.58
CA TRP A 124 -5.74 -0.10 9.76
C TRP A 124 -6.49 0.37 8.51
N ASP A 125 -5.98 -0.02 7.35
CA ASP A 125 -6.59 0.22 6.05
C ASP A 125 -6.31 -0.96 5.11
N MET A 126 -7.22 -1.19 4.18
CA MET A 126 -7.20 -2.26 3.19
C MET A 126 -8.12 -1.90 2.03
N ASN A 127 -7.58 -1.79 0.81
CA ASN A 127 -8.39 -1.55 -0.37
C ASN A 127 -7.72 -2.04 -1.66
N GLY A 128 -8.54 -2.42 -2.63
CA GLY A 128 -8.10 -2.61 -4.01
C GLY A 128 -8.12 -1.25 -4.72
N LEU A 129 -7.01 -0.83 -5.28
CA LEU A 129 -6.85 0.46 -5.94
C LEU A 129 -6.64 0.25 -7.42
N LEU A 130 -7.67 0.58 -8.21
CA LEU A 130 -7.56 0.72 -9.66
C LEU A 130 -7.27 2.19 -9.98
N THR A 131 -6.11 2.45 -10.60
CA THR A 131 -5.76 3.77 -11.13
C THR A 131 -5.86 3.75 -12.65
N LEU A 132 -6.76 4.55 -13.20
CA LEU A 132 -7.00 4.67 -14.64
C LEU A 132 -5.84 5.37 -15.33
N ALA A 133 -5.40 4.82 -16.47
CA ALA A 133 -4.45 5.49 -17.31
C ALA A 133 -5.05 6.72 -17.99
N SER A 134 -4.28 7.80 -18.05
CA SER A 134 -4.67 9.02 -18.75
C SER A 134 -3.45 9.83 -19.16
N ALA A 135 -3.52 10.48 -20.31
CA ALA A 135 -2.55 11.48 -20.73
C ALA A 135 -3.06 12.91 -20.43
N PRO A 136 -2.19 13.87 -20.09
CA PRO A 136 -0.74 13.74 -19.96
C PRO A 136 -0.31 13.07 -18.64
N ALA A 137 0.93 12.57 -18.61
CA ALA A 137 1.55 12.07 -17.40
C ALA A 137 1.56 13.15 -16.31
N ARG A 138 1.17 12.79 -15.10
CA ARG A 138 1.37 13.63 -13.91
C ARG A 138 1.93 12.76 -12.80
N GLU A 139 3.04 13.20 -12.23
CA GLU A 139 3.55 12.61 -11.00
C GLU A 139 3.03 13.40 -9.81
N ASP A 140 2.69 12.67 -8.74
CA ASP A 140 2.45 13.30 -7.46
C ASP A 140 3.73 13.97 -6.96
N ASP A 141 3.56 14.99 -6.12
CA ASP A 141 4.70 15.62 -5.47
C ASP A 141 5.31 14.67 -4.43
N TRP A 142 6.62 14.79 -4.21
CA TRP A 142 7.27 14.09 -3.11
C TRP A 142 6.65 14.52 -1.78
N GLY A 143 6.15 13.56 -1.02
CA GLY A 143 5.57 13.79 0.29
C GLY A 143 5.73 12.59 1.21
N ARG A 144 5.27 12.74 2.46
CA ARG A 144 5.17 11.67 3.44
C ARG A 144 3.71 11.48 3.80
N SER A 145 3.31 10.26 4.16
CA SER A 145 2.01 10.08 4.79
C SER A 145 2.10 10.63 6.21
N VAL A 146 1.20 11.54 6.55
CA VAL A 146 1.14 12.22 7.86
C VAL A 146 0.66 11.30 8.99
N GLU A 147 0.10 10.16 8.65
CA GLU A 147 -0.43 9.18 9.59
C GLU A 147 0.69 8.21 10.00
N GLY A 148 0.72 7.82 11.27
CA GLY A 148 1.90 7.52 12.08
C GLY A 148 2.82 6.32 11.76
N ALA A 149 3.29 5.67 12.82
CA ALA A 149 4.53 4.84 12.83
C ALA A 149 4.35 3.39 12.32
N GLY A 150 3.51 3.21 11.29
CA GLY A 150 3.12 1.93 10.71
C GLY A 150 4.00 1.41 9.58
N VAL A 151 3.45 0.46 8.82
CA VAL A 151 4.01 -0.06 7.56
C VAL A 151 2.87 -0.15 6.55
N GLU A 152 3.11 0.36 5.35
CA GLU A 152 2.22 0.12 4.20
C GLU A 152 2.74 -1.06 3.39
N VAL A 153 1.81 -1.85 2.85
CA VAL A 153 2.10 -2.99 1.98
C VAL A 153 1.27 -2.87 0.72
N HIS A 154 1.94 -2.88 -0.42
CA HIS A 154 1.31 -2.84 -1.74
C HIS A 154 1.62 -4.14 -2.47
N LEU A 155 0.58 -4.88 -2.86
CA LEU A 155 0.68 -6.01 -3.76
C LEU A 155 0.31 -5.56 -5.16
N HIS A 156 1.22 -5.78 -6.11
CA HIS A 156 0.97 -5.54 -7.53
C HIS A 156 0.04 -6.62 -8.07
N LEU A 157 -1.16 -6.24 -8.51
CA LEU A 157 -2.13 -7.16 -9.11
C LEU A 157 -2.00 -7.18 -10.64
N THR A 158 -1.47 -6.11 -11.22
CA THR A 158 -0.95 -6.05 -12.58
C THR A 158 0.55 -5.84 -12.59
N GLY A 159 1.22 -6.11 -13.72
CA GLY A 159 2.60 -5.67 -13.90
C GLY A 159 2.73 -4.15 -13.82
N VAL A 160 3.72 -3.66 -13.08
CA VAL A 160 4.02 -2.24 -12.90
C VAL A 160 5.39 -1.95 -13.47
N ASP A 161 5.42 -1.17 -14.54
CA ASP A 161 6.60 -0.58 -15.16
C ASP A 161 6.46 0.95 -15.18
N ASP A 162 7.41 1.66 -15.79
CA ASP A 162 7.43 3.12 -15.81
C ASP A 162 6.17 3.74 -16.45
N GLY A 163 5.56 3.07 -17.43
CA GLY A 163 4.31 3.51 -18.08
C GLY A 163 3.05 3.25 -17.24
N VAL A 164 3.15 2.43 -16.20
CA VAL A 164 2.07 2.09 -15.25
C VAL A 164 2.13 2.96 -13.99
N GLY A 165 3.15 3.82 -13.90
CA GLY A 165 3.35 4.73 -12.78
C GLY A 165 3.81 4.00 -11.51
N PRO A 166 5.09 3.65 -11.38
CA PRO A 166 5.59 2.96 -10.19
C PRO A 166 5.62 3.90 -8.97
N LEU A 167 5.65 3.31 -7.76
CA LEU A 167 5.99 4.04 -6.54
C LEU A 167 7.49 4.37 -6.57
N SER A 168 7.83 5.62 -6.30
CA SER A 168 9.21 6.05 -6.10
C SER A 168 9.41 6.46 -4.65
N TYR A 169 10.56 6.12 -4.08
CA TYR A 169 10.86 6.31 -2.67
C TYR A 169 12.29 6.84 -2.48
N VAL A 170 12.49 7.78 -1.55
CA VAL A 170 13.81 8.31 -1.20
C VAL A 170 14.41 7.50 -0.06
N ARG A 171 15.44 6.70 -0.34
CA ARG A 171 16.07 5.83 0.64
C ARG A 171 16.56 6.60 1.85
N THR A 172 16.43 6.00 3.03
CA THR A 172 16.82 6.55 4.35
C THR A 172 16.03 7.76 4.84
N SER A 173 15.13 8.32 4.02
CA SER A 173 14.38 9.53 4.35
C SER A 173 13.41 9.34 5.52
N HIS A 174 12.97 8.11 5.81
CA HIS A 174 12.13 7.76 6.98
C HIS A 174 12.83 7.93 8.33
N ARG A 175 14.16 7.84 8.34
CA ARG A 175 14.95 7.93 9.58
C ARG A 175 14.81 9.31 10.21
N ARG A 176 15.05 9.39 11.53
CA ARG A 176 15.01 10.68 12.26
C ARG A 176 15.85 11.77 11.58
N ARG A 177 17.10 11.46 11.20
CA ARG A 177 17.96 12.41 10.48
C ARG A 177 17.40 12.79 9.10
N GLY A 178 16.76 11.86 8.40
CA GLY A 178 16.08 12.10 7.13
C GLY A 178 14.92 13.07 7.25
N ARG A 179 14.12 12.95 8.32
CA ARG A 179 12.96 13.80 8.59
C ARG A 179 13.32 15.22 9.04
N VAL A 180 14.43 15.39 9.76
CA VAL A 180 14.90 16.71 10.24
C VAL A 180 15.41 17.60 9.11
N ARG A 181 15.69 17.05 7.92
CA ARG A 181 16.21 17.80 6.77
C ARG A 181 15.20 18.74 6.09
N GLY A 182 13.92 18.72 6.51
CA GLY A 182 13.02 19.86 6.36
C GLY A 182 12.61 20.29 4.96
N LEU A 183 12.80 19.46 3.93
CA LEU A 183 12.43 19.79 2.54
C LEU A 183 10.97 20.21 2.40
N GLU A 184 10.05 19.52 3.08
CA GLU A 184 8.62 19.82 3.07
C GLU A 184 8.27 21.14 3.78
N ARG A 185 9.15 21.66 4.66
CA ARG A 185 8.94 22.93 5.38
C ARG A 185 9.14 24.17 4.49
N THR A 186 9.66 23.99 3.29
CA THR A 186 9.96 25.09 2.37
C THR A 186 8.71 25.59 1.63
N GLY A 187 7.59 24.85 1.68
CA GLY A 187 6.34 25.20 0.99
C GLY A 187 6.40 25.13 -0.55
N ARG A 188 7.58 24.82 -1.11
CA ARG A 188 7.78 24.60 -2.56
C ARG A 188 7.78 23.12 -2.90
N ARG A 189 7.48 22.84 -4.17
CA ARG A 189 7.64 21.52 -4.77
C ARG A 189 9.09 21.04 -4.57
N ILE A 190 9.24 19.82 -4.07
CA ILE A 190 10.55 19.17 -3.89
C ILE A 190 10.97 18.60 -5.24
N GLY A 191 12.12 19.04 -5.76
CA GLY A 191 12.70 18.51 -6.99
C GLY A 191 13.77 17.46 -6.72
N ASP A 192 14.11 16.69 -7.75
CA ASP A 192 15.14 15.64 -7.66
C ASP A 192 16.53 16.22 -7.32
N GLU A 193 16.82 17.47 -7.72
CA GLU A 193 18.02 18.20 -7.31
C GLU A 193 18.08 18.48 -5.80
N ASP A 194 16.93 18.83 -5.20
CA ASP A 194 16.85 19.05 -3.75
C ASP A 194 17.10 17.74 -3.01
N LEU A 195 16.56 16.64 -3.52
CA LEU A 195 16.82 15.29 -3.00
C LEU A 195 18.30 14.94 -3.13
N GLY A 196 18.92 15.19 -4.27
CA GLY A 196 20.34 14.95 -4.52
C GLY A 196 21.24 15.70 -3.54
N ARG A 197 20.95 16.98 -3.29
CA ARG A 197 21.70 17.82 -2.33
C ARG A 197 21.61 17.28 -0.90
N VAL A 198 20.44 16.76 -0.52
CA VAL A 198 20.16 16.37 0.86
C VAL A 198 20.55 14.91 1.12
N PHE A 199 20.17 13.99 0.25
CA PHE A 199 20.30 12.54 0.43
C PHE A 199 21.37 11.90 -0.45
N GLY A 200 22.03 12.67 -1.31
CA GLY A 200 23.01 12.19 -2.28
C GLY A 200 22.37 11.81 -3.61
N THR A 201 23.20 11.72 -4.65
CA THR A 201 22.78 11.25 -5.98
C THR A 201 22.34 9.78 -5.92
N GLY A 202 21.34 9.41 -6.72
CA GLY A 202 20.80 8.04 -6.72
C GLY A 202 20.11 7.64 -5.41
N CYS A 203 19.66 8.61 -4.59
CA CYS A 203 18.94 8.33 -3.35
C CYS A 203 17.52 7.80 -3.58
N THR A 204 16.97 7.97 -4.79
CA THR A 204 15.64 7.48 -5.16
C THR A 204 15.70 6.03 -5.61
N THR A 205 14.63 5.29 -5.35
CA THR A 205 14.40 3.95 -5.90
C THR A 205 12.98 3.86 -6.42
N THR A 206 12.82 3.22 -7.58
CA THR A 206 11.54 3.06 -8.26
C THR A 206 11.13 1.59 -8.21
N LEU A 207 9.89 1.34 -7.83
CA LEU A 207 9.41 0.03 -7.42
C LEU A 207 8.53 -0.56 -8.52
N THR A 208 9.19 -1.05 -9.57
CA THR A 208 8.58 -1.82 -10.64
C THR A 208 8.46 -3.29 -10.27
N GLY A 209 7.71 -4.07 -11.04
CA GLY A 209 7.65 -5.52 -10.90
C GLY A 209 6.39 -6.11 -11.53
N ALA A 210 6.43 -7.41 -11.84
CA ALA A 210 5.28 -8.15 -12.35
C ALA A 210 4.14 -8.24 -11.32
N ALA A 211 2.98 -8.74 -11.75
CA ALA A 211 1.92 -9.12 -10.82
C ALA A 211 2.47 -10.13 -9.79
N GLY A 212 2.03 -10.02 -8.53
CA GLY A 212 2.59 -10.76 -7.41
C GLY A 212 3.79 -10.09 -6.73
N THR A 213 4.28 -8.96 -7.23
CA THR A 213 5.31 -8.16 -6.53
C THR A 213 4.71 -7.55 -5.27
N VAL A 214 5.40 -7.71 -4.14
CA VAL A 214 5.01 -7.11 -2.85
C VAL A 214 6.02 -6.04 -2.48
N VAL A 215 5.51 -4.86 -2.12
CA VAL A 215 6.30 -3.71 -1.70
C VAL A 215 5.91 -3.33 -0.28
N PHE A 216 6.89 -3.25 0.61
CA PHE A 216 6.73 -2.72 1.97
C PHE A 216 7.31 -1.32 2.04
N VAL A 217 6.60 -0.38 2.68
CA VAL A 217 6.97 1.03 2.75
C VAL A 217 6.84 1.53 4.19
N ASP A 218 7.85 2.25 4.67
CA ASP A 218 7.70 3.12 5.83
C ASP A 218 7.05 4.43 5.37
N PRO A 219 5.78 4.69 5.74
CA PRO A 219 5.04 5.87 5.25
C PRO A 219 5.67 7.19 5.68
N ARG A 220 6.56 7.16 6.69
CA ARG A 220 7.28 8.33 7.15
C ARG A 220 8.39 8.75 6.20
N GLY A 221 8.72 7.99 5.16
CA GLY A 221 9.69 8.38 4.12
C GLY A 221 9.07 9.21 3.01
N LEU A 222 9.91 10.00 2.33
CA LEU A 222 9.51 10.72 1.13
C LEU A 222 9.26 9.73 0.00
N HIS A 223 8.06 9.79 -0.55
CA HIS A 223 7.63 8.98 -1.67
C HIS A 223 6.71 9.76 -2.59
N ARG A 224 6.60 9.30 -3.83
CA ARG A 224 5.64 9.81 -4.81
C ARG A 224 5.20 8.68 -5.70
N ARG A 225 4.04 8.82 -6.33
CA ARG A 225 3.55 7.86 -7.31
C ARG A 225 3.29 8.56 -8.62
N ALA A 226 3.79 7.99 -9.71
CA ALA A 226 3.45 8.47 -11.04
C ALA A 226 2.02 8.01 -11.41
N ARG A 227 1.29 8.83 -12.17
CA ARG A 227 0.03 8.39 -12.79
C ARG A 227 0.33 7.45 -13.96
N PRO A 228 -0.44 6.36 -14.11
CA PRO A 228 -0.31 5.49 -15.26
C PRO A 228 -0.67 6.24 -16.55
N THR A 229 0.08 6.00 -17.62
CA THR A 229 -0.17 6.59 -18.94
C THR A 229 -0.38 5.55 -20.02
N ALA A 230 0.25 4.38 -19.90
CA ALA A 230 0.17 3.32 -20.90
C ALA A 230 -1.01 2.37 -20.66
N ARG A 231 -1.26 2.01 -19.40
CA ARG A 231 -2.31 1.08 -18.98
C ARG A 231 -2.66 1.30 -17.52
N ASP A 232 -3.86 0.89 -17.14
CA ASP A 232 -4.31 1.00 -15.76
C ASP A 232 -3.39 0.23 -14.81
N ARG A 233 -3.31 0.73 -13.58
CA ARG A 233 -2.56 0.09 -12.50
C ARG A 233 -3.51 -0.46 -11.46
N LEU A 234 -3.35 -1.72 -11.13
CA LEU A 234 -4.13 -2.39 -10.09
C LEU A 234 -3.22 -2.84 -8.96
N LEU A 235 -3.53 -2.40 -7.74
CA LEU A 235 -2.81 -2.72 -6.52
C LEU A 235 -3.79 -3.15 -5.42
N LEU A 236 -3.40 -4.11 -4.58
CA LEU A 236 -3.98 -4.24 -3.24
C LEU A 236 -3.10 -3.42 -2.30
N GLN A 237 -3.67 -2.41 -1.65
CA GLN A 237 -3.04 -1.63 -0.60
C GLN A 237 -3.54 -2.11 0.76
N GLY A 238 -2.62 -2.32 1.70
CA GLY A 238 -2.93 -2.46 3.11
C GLY A 238 -1.98 -1.63 3.96
N ARG A 239 -2.43 -1.30 5.17
CA ARG A 239 -1.63 -0.54 6.13
C ARG A 239 -1.74 -1.16 7.51
N TYR A 240 -0.59 -1.37 8.13
CA TYR A 240 -0.47 -1.80 9.52
C TYR A 240 -0.18 -0.61 10.40
N SER A 241 -0.94 -0.46 11.49
CA SER A 241 -0.63 0.48 12.56
C SER A 241 -0.26 -0.26 13.84
N PRO A 242 0.69 0.26 14.64
CA PRO A 242 0.95 -0.32 15.95
C PRO A 242 -0.29 -0.29 16.85
N ARG A 243 -0.52 -1.35 17.64
CA ARG A 243 -1.58 -1.34 18.66
C ARG A 243 -1.37 -0.15 19.61
N GLY A 244 -2.46 0.59 19.85
CA GLY A 244 -2.44 1.85 20.63
C GLY A 244 -2.16 3.13 19.82
N GLY A 245 -2.04 3.04 18.49
CA GLY A 245 -2.03 4.21 17.61
C GLY A 245 -3.30 5.06 17.75
N ARG A 246 -3.18 6.37 17.50
CA ARG A 246 -4.28 7.36 17.60
C ARG A 246 -4.93 7.69 16.24
N GLU A 247 -4.60 6.94 15.21
CA GLU A 247 -5.13 7.12 13.86
C GLU A 247 -6.61 6.70 13.84
N ARG A 248 -7.48 7.50 13.21
CA ARG A 248 -8.90 7.18 13.06
C ARG A 248 -9.04 5.99 12.11
N ALA A 249 -9.64 4.90 12.56
CA ALA A 249 -9.87 3.74 11.70
C ALA A 249 -10.90 4.07 10.61
N VAL A 250 -10.75 3.43 9.45
CA VAL A 250 -11.66 3.57 8.28
C VAL A 250 -12.45 2.30 7.97
N LEU A 251 -12.00 1.16 8.52
CA LEU A 251 -12.57 -0.16 8.28
C LEU A 251 -13.84 -0.40 9.10
N LEU A 252 -14.83 -1.05 8.51
CA LEU A 252 -16.08 -1.44 9.17
C LEU A 252 -16.22 -2.97 9.22
N PRO A 253 -16.89 -3.55 10.23
CA PRO A 253 -17.28 -4.96 10.18
C PRO A 253 -18.20 -5.22 8.98
N ALA A 254 -18.03 -6.35 8.29
CA ALA A 254 -19.06 -6.86 7.39
C ALA A 254 -20.33 -7.26 8.18
N GLU A 255 -21.50 -7.26 7.52
CA GLU A 255 -22.84 -7.27 8.12
C GLU A 255 -23.12 -8.46 9.09
N GLU A 256 -22.37 -9.56 8.96
CA GLU A 256 -22.56 -10.78 9.77
C GLU A 256 -21.30 -11.20 10.55
N VAL A 257 -20.25 -10.38 10.53
CA VAL A 257 -18.97 -10.74 11.15
C VAL A 257 -18.87 -10.16 12.57
N PRO A 258 -18.79 -11.00 13.62
CA PRO A 258 -18.70 -10.51 14.98
C PRO A 258 -17.36 -9.80 15.20
N ARG A 259 -17.39 -8.64 15.90
CA ARG A 259 -16.17 -7.87 16.24
C ARG A 259 -15.09 -8.69 16.96
N SER A 260 -15.47 -9.74 17.69
CA SER A 260 -14.51 -10.65 18.33
C SER A 260 -13.63 -11.42 17.34
N ALA A 261 -14.10 -11.65 16.12
CA ALA A 261 -13.33 -12.24 15.02
C ALA A 261 -12.38 -11.24 14.34
N LEU A 262 -12.52 -9.94 14.63
CA LEU A 262 -11.82 -8.84 13.97
C LEU A 262 -10.68 -8.23 14.82
N ALA A 263 -10.11 -8.98 15.75
CA ALA A 263 -9.10 -8.48 16.70
C ALA A 263 -7.82 -7.95 16.03
N ASP A 264 -7.54 -8.39 14.80
CA ASP A 264 -6.39 -7.98 13.99
C ASP A 264 -6.63 -6.69 13.21
N PHE A 265 -7.86 -6.15 13.21
CA PHE A 265 -8.25 -4.96 12.48
C PHE A 265 -8.50 -3.78 13.42
N ALA A 266 -8.14 -2.57 12.98
CA ALA A 266 -8.58 -1.33 13.59
C ALA A 266 -9.88 -0.92 12.92
N LEU A 267 -10.98 -1.04 13.66
CA LEU A 267 -12.33 -0.75 13.18
C LEU A 267 -12.75 0.65 13.63
N ALA A 268 -13.55 1.32 12.80
CA ALA A 268 -14.19 2.60 13.11
C ALA A 268 -15.32 2.46 14.14
#